data_AF-A0A836IDK3-F1
#
_entry.id   AF-A0A836IDK3-F1
#
_cell.length_a   1.000
_cell.length_b   1.000
_cell.length_c   1.000
_cell.angle_alpha   90.00
_cell.angle_beta   90.00
_cell.angle_gamma   90.00
#
_symmetry.space_group_name_H-M   'P 1'
#
loop_
_entity.id
_entity.type
_entity.pdbx_description
1 polymer ?
#
loop_
_entity_poly.entity_id
_entity_poly.type
_entity_poly.pdbx_seq_one_letter_code
_entity_poly.pdbx_strand_id
1 'polypeptide(L)'
;MAMRTTSDFSADFSPLEYVERAVKNSDCRTPIIFVQEDGDPFRSVCYLAKEQDSAVWSFDVAQLNSVQNIEDYIEVGVNNGDWVYIINCDLVGESHFRDIARTLYHILPEPNLYPRREVFRCFFGVTMPFDLNAPVGLPFPPLFMHAALVARPTAAQGSKWSRIMPADKPLFSAAVLKHQKRREVGRDSDSESDLEETDRISGVIFHRAAERNCDIEQSTVTLARHQMVKAINEQDDPLMRSLVSSGEVDLSRKLKEGMTPVQYACCKQLTKSVRTLLSLGADPDAPRESDGRPPLFMSIDDMELAKVLVEGGANLFSKFEGYRADSHPDNAPDVAAYFAEERQWM
;
A
#
# COMPACT_ATOMS: atom_id res chain seq x y z
N MET A 1 17.15 -15.27 -20.04
CA MET A 1 18.44 -15.71 -19.43
C MET A 1 19.00 -14.48 -18.73
N ALA A 2 19.19 -14.51 -17.41
CA ALA A 2 19.68 -13.34 -16.66
C ALA A 2 21.13 -13.04 -17.06
N MET A 3 21.44 -11.79 -17.44
CA MET A 3 22.82 -11.37 -17.66
C MET A 3 23.29 -10.52 -16.48
N ARG A 4 24.34 -10.99 -15.80
CA ARG A 4 25.09 -10.18 -14.85
C ARG A 4 26.07 -9.31 -15.62
N THR A 5 26.00 -8.01 -15.48
CA THR A 5 26.89 -7.11 -16.22
C THR A 5 27.76 -6.32 -15.25
N THR A 6 29.06 -6.59 -15.29
CA THR A 6 30.10 -5.78 -14.65
C THR A 6 30.98 -5.23 -15.78
N SER A 7 30.58 -4.11 -16.37
CA SER A 7 31.35 -3.48 -17.44
C SER A 7 32.48 -2.62 -16.86
N ASP A 8 33.63 -2.64 -17.52
CA ASP A 8 34.71 -1.68 -17.29
C ASP A 8 34.40 -0.40 -18.07
N PHE A 9 34.25 0.70 -17.33
CA PHE A 9 33.94 2.02 -17.88
C PHE A 9 35.24 2.78 -18.15
N SER A 10 35.26 3.59 -19.20
CA SER A 10 36.35 4.54 -19.43
C SER A 10 36.41 5.57 -18.31
N ALA A 11 37.60 6.09 -17.99
CA ALA A 11 37.79 7.12 -16.97
C ALA A 11 36.95 8.39 -17.20
N ASP A 12 36.58 8.69 -18.46
CA ASP A 12 35.83 9.89 -18.83
C ASP A 12 34.31 9.66 -18.96
N PHE A 13 33.79 8.49 -18.54
CA PHE A 13 32.36 8.22 -18.66
C PHE A 13 31.56 9.04 -17.64
N SER A 14 30.64 9.88 -18.12
CA SER A 14 29.68 10.60 -17.29
C SER A 14 28.29 10.00 -17.46
N PRO A 15 27.59 9.62 -16.36
CA PRO A 15 26.24 9.09 -16.45
C PRO A 15 25.25 10.17 -16.92
N LEU A 16 24.13 9.74 -17.51
CA LEU A 16 23.06 10.64 -17.91
C LEU A 16 22.43 11.28 -16.68
N GLU A 17 22.31 12.61 -16.69
CA GLU A 17 21.84 13.41 -15.54
C GLU A 17 20.45 12.97 -15.02
N TYR A 18 19.54 12.62 -15.94
CA TYR A 18 18.20 12.16 -15.57
C TYR A 18 18.20 10.78 -14.90
N VAL A 19 19.18 9.92 -15.21
CA VAL A 19 19.35 8.59 -14.59
C VAL A 19 19.91 8.75 -13.18
N GLU A 20 20.94 9.59 -13.02
CA GLU A 20 21.53 9.89 -11.72
C GLU A 20 20.48 10.49 -10.77
N ARG A 21 19.69 11.46 -11.26
CA ARG A 21 18.61 12.07 -10.49
C ARG A 21 17.52 11.07 -10.09
N ALA A 22 17.14 10.16 -11.00
CA ALA A 22 16.16 9.12 -10.71
C ALA A 22 16.63 8.17 -9.60
N VAL A 23 17.90 7.76 -9.63
CA VAL A 23 18.49 6.91 -8.58
C VAL A 23 18.57 7.64 -7.24
N LYS A 24 18.97 8.92 -7.23
CA LYS A 24 19.02 9.74 -6.00
C LYS A 24 17.64 9.92 -5.36
N ASN A 25 16.61 10.12 -6.17
CA ASN A 25 15.25 10.41 -5.70
C ASN A 25 14.36 9.16 -5.51
N SER A 26 14.93 7.96 -5.58
CA SER A 26 14.22 6.68 -5.39
C SER A 26 14.73 5.94 -4.15
N ASP A 27 13.84 5.18 -3.52
CA ASP A 27 14.19 4.15 -2.53
C ASP A 27 14.10 2.75 -3.16
N CYS A 28 14.35 1.69 -2.39
CA CYS A 28 14.28 0.31 -2.86
C CYS A 28 12.86 -0.16 -3.22
N ARG A 29 11.82 0.58 -2.81
CA ARG A 29 10.40 0.27 -3.08
C ARG A 29 9.88 1.04 -4.29
N THR A 30 10.59 2.08 -4.71
CA THR A 30 10.22 2.99 -5.81
C THR A 30 10.68 2.38 -7.14
N PRO A 31 9.77 1.86 -7.97
CA PRO A 31 10.13 1.42 -9.31
C PRO A 31 10.55 2.62 -10.16
N ILE A 32 11.64 2.50 -10.91
CA ILE A 32 12.09 3.55 -11.83
C ILE A 32 11.78 3.11 -13.26
N ILE A 33 11.06 3.92 -14.02
CA ILE A 33 10.67 3.63 -15.40
C ILE A 33 11.49 4.50 -16.34
N PHE A 34 12.17 3.87 -17.29
CA PHE A 34 12.87 4.53 -18.39
C PHE A 34 12.15 4.27 -19.72
N VAL A 35 12.16 5.25 -20.61
CA VAL A 35 11.61 5.15 -21.96
C VAL A 35 12.77 5.00 -22.94
N GLN A 36 12.80 3.92 -23.72
CA GLN A 36 13.90 3.63 -24.65
C GLN A 36 14.01 4.65 -25.79
N GLU A 37 12.92 5.31 -26.19
CA GLU A 37 12.96 6.40 -27.18
C GLU A 37 13.89 7.54 -26.77
N ASP A 38 14.09 7.74 -25.47
CA ASP A 38 14.90 8.82 -24.93
C ASP A 38 16.42 8.52 -24.92
N GLY A 39 16.81 7.31 -25.35
CA GLY A 39 18.18 6.79 -25.32
C GLY A 39 18.33 5.59 -24.41
N ASP A 40 19.50 4.94 -24.45
CA ASP A 40 19.81 3.78 -23.62
C ASP A 40 20.43 4.20 -22.27
N PRO A 41 19.67 4.14 -21.16
CA PRO A 41 20.17 4.48 -19.83
C PRO A 41 21.02 3.36 -19.22
N PHE A 42 21.09 2.17 -19.83
CA PHE A 42 21.64 0.97 -19.19
C PHE A 42 23.10 1.14 -18.77
N ARG A 43 23.91 1.80 -19.61
CA ARG A 43 25.32 2.08 -19.26
C ARG A 43 25.44 2.97 -18.03
N SER A 44 24.59 3.99 -17.91
CA SER A 44 24.55 4.87 -16.74
C SER A 44 24.07 4.12 -15.50
N VAL A 45 23.08 3.23 -15.63
CA VAL A 45 22.62 2.36 -14.54
C VAL A 45 23.75 1.46 -14.04
N CYS A 46 24.47 0.77 -14.93
CA CYS A 46 25.59 -0.08 -14.55
C CYS A 46 26.76 0.71 -13.93
N TYR A 47 27.00 1.94 -14.38
CA TYR A 47 28.02 2.82 -13.81
C TYR A 47 27.67 3.21 -12.37
N LEU A 48 26.45 3.70 -12.15
CA LEU A 48 25.98 4.09 -10.81
C LEU A 48 25.90 2.89 -9.85
N ALA A 49 25.51 1.71 -10.33
CA ALA A 49 25.53 0.49 -9.52
C ALA A 49 26.95 0.15 -9.05
N LYS A 50 27.95 0.28 -9.93
CA LYS A 50 29.36 0.04 -9.62
C LYS A 50 29.90 1.02 -8.57
N GLU A 51 29.52 2.30 -8.63
CA GLU A 51 29.86 3.28 -7.59
C GLU A 51 29.30 2.91 -6.21
N GLN A 52 28.19 2.17 -6.18
CA GLN A 52 27.56 1.62 -4.97
C GLN A 52 27.97 0.17 -4.68
N ASP A 53 29.08 -0.32 -5.25
CA ASP A 53 29.59 -1.69 -5.11
C ASP A 53 28.54 -2.79 -5.43
N SER A 54 27.60 -2.51 -6.33
CA SER A 54 26.44 -3.35 -6.63
C SER A 54 26.48 -3.85 -8.08
N ALA A 55 25.93 -5.04 -8.34
CA ALA A 55 25.77 -5.55 -9.70
C ALA A 55 24.40 -5.18 -10.29
N VAL A 56 24.28 -5.21 -11.62
CA VAL A 56 22.99 -5.08 -12.31
C VAL A 56 22.63 -6.39 -12.99
N TRP A 57 21.43 -6.88 -12.72
CA TRP A 57 20.83 -8.04 -13.35
C TRP A 57 19.81 -7.58 -14.40
N SER A 58 20.08 -7.85 -15.68
CA SER A 58 19.19 -7.44 -16.77
C SER A 58 18.32 -8.59 -17.28
N PHE A 59 17.04 -8.28 -17.54
CA PHE A 59 16.00 -9.22 -17.97
C PHE A 59 15.18 -8.64 -19.11
N ASP A 60 15.11 -9.35 -20.24
CA ASP A 60 14.15 -9.06 -21.31
C ASP A 60 12.87 -9.86 -21.10
N VAL A 61 11.80 -9.19 -20.69
CA VAL A 61 10.52 -9.87 -20.37
C VAL A 61 9.85 -10.40 -21.62
N ALA A 62 10.08 -9.78 -22.78
CA ALA A 62 9.54 -10.25 -24.05
C ALA A 62 10.17 -11.59 -24.50
N GLN A 63 11.38 -11.90 -24.04
CA GLN A 63 12.09 -13.14 -24.35
C GLN A 63 12.05 -14.18 -23.22
N LEU A 64 11.49 -13.84 -22.05
CA LEU A 64 11.44 -14.71 -20.88
C LEU A 64 10.09 -15.41 -20.79
N ASN A 65 10.13 -16.75 -20.75
CA ASN A 65 8.93 -17.58 -20.58
C ASN A 65 8.45 -17.71 -19.12
N SER A 66 9.19 -17.19 -18.13
CA SER A 66 8.86 -17.36 -16.70
C SER A 66 9.15 -16.09 -15.89
N VAL A 67 8.09 -15.55 -15.26
CA VAL A 67 8.11 -14.41 -14.32
C VAL A 67 8.84 -14.76 -13.03
N GLN A 68 8.76 -16.02 -12.59
CA GLN A 68 9.36 -16.51 -11.34
C GLN A 68 10.86 -16.20 -11.28
N ASN A 69 11.55 -16.33 -12.40
CA ASN A 69 12.98 -16.03 -12.46
C ASN A 69 13.27 -14.57 -12.07
N ILE A 70 12.43 -13.61 -12.52
CA ILE A 70 12.63 -12.19 -12.22
C ILE A 70 12.42 -11.94 -10.73
N GLU A 71 11.40 -12.54 -10.14
CA GLU A 71 11.10 -12.42 -8.71
C GLU A 71 12.23 -12.96 -7.84
N ASP A 72 12.77 -14.13 -8.17
CA ASP A 72 13.88 -14.73 -7.44
C ASP A 72 15.11 -13.81 -7.45
N TYR A 73 15.40 -13.16 -8.58
CA TYR A 73 16.50 -12.19 -8.67
C TYR A 73 16.20 -10.85 -8.00
N ILE A 74 14.94 -10.43 -7.92
CA ILE A 74 14.53 -9.29 -7.11
C ILE A 74 14.76 -9.62 -5.63
N GLU A 75 14.39 -10.81 -5.16
CA GLU A 75 14.61 -11.22 -3.77
C GLU A 75 16.11 -11.28 -3.44
N VAL A 76 16.91 -11.89 -4.31
CA VAL A 76 18.38 -11.90 -4.17
C VAL A 76 18.94 -10.47 -4.20
N GLY A 77 18.44 -9.62 -5.09
CA GLY A 77 18.85 -8.23 -5.21
C GLY A 77 18.52 -7.42 -3.96
N VAL A 78 17.32 -7.57 -3.41
CA VAL A 78 16.87 -6.93 -2.17
C VAL A 78 17.74 -7.33 -0.99
N ASN A 79 18.23 -8.56 -0.97
CA ASN A 79 19.08 -9.06 0.11
C ASN A 79 20.54 -8.59 -0.02
N ASN A 80 21.08 -8.56 -1.24
CA ASN A 80 22.48 -8.23 -1.51
C ASN A 80 22.73 -6.75 -1.85
N GLY A 81 21.69 -5.99 -2.14
CA GLY A 81 21.76 -4.63 -2.69
C GLY A 81 22.00 -4.57 -4.20
N ASP A 82 21.92 -5.70 -4.92
CA ASP A 82 22.12 -5.75 -6.36
C ASP A 82 20.89 -5.24 -7.12
N TRP A 83 21.11 -4.46 -8.17
CA TRP A 83 20.05 -3.82 -8.93
C TRP A 83 19.44 -4.76 -9.96
N VAL A 84 18.16 -4.56 -10.27
CA VAL A 84 17.42 -5.34 -11.26
C VAL A 84 16.90 -4.42 -12.35
N TYR A 85 17.21 -4.72 -13.61
CA TYR A 85 16.74 -3.96 -14.77
C TYR A 85 15.94 -4.83 -15.72
N ILE A 86 14.66 -4.50 -15.85
CA ILE A 86 13.68 -5.26 -16.61
C ILE A 86 13.35 -4.45 -17.86
N ILE A 87 13.56 -5.00 -19.07
CA ILE A 87 13.33 -4.30 -20.35
C ILE A 87 12.13 -4.87 -21.10
N ASN A 88 11.58 -4.06 -22.02
CA ASN A 88 10.43 -4.38 -22.86
C ASN A 88 9.16 -4.69 -22.07
N CYS A 89 8.95 -3.92 -20.99
CA CYS A 89 7.87 -4.17 -20.05
C CYS A 89 6.47 -3.94 -20.63
N ASP A 90 6.38 -3.09 -21.65
CA ASP A 90 5.16 -2.73 -22.37
C ASP A 90 4.68 -3.80 -23.36
N LEU A 91 5.51 -4.80 -23.66
CA LEU A 91 5.17 -5.90 -24.57
C LEU A 91 4.44 -7.06 -23.90
N VAL A 92 4.23 -6.99 -22.57
CA VAL A 92 3.63 -8.07 -21.77
C VAL A 92 2.44 -7.58 -20.94
N GLY A 93 1.56 -8.50 -20.56
CA GLY A 93 0.32 -8.18 -19.83
C GLY A 93 0.52 -7.91 -18.33
N GLU A 94 -0.42 -7.15 -17.75
CA GLU A 94 -0.43 -6.68 -16.35
C GLU A 94 -0.16 -7.74 -15.28
N SER A 95 -0.56 -8.99 -15.53
CA SER A 95 -0.38 -10.10 -14.59
C SER A 95 1.09 -10.34 -14.21
N HIS A 96 2.04 -10.03 -15.09
CA HIS A 96 3.47 -10.27 -14.88
C HIS A 96 4.07 -9.34 -13.82
N PHE A 97 3.48 -8.17 -13.61
CA PHE A 97 4.01 -7.16 -12.69
C PHE A 97 3.24 -7.08 -11.38
N ARG A 98 2.13 -7.82 -11.25
CA ARG A 98 1.32 -7.82 -10.03
C ARG A 98 2.13 -8.27 -8.81
N ASP A 99 2.87 -9.36 -8.96
CA ASP A 99 3.61 -9.95 -7.86
C ASP A 99 4.92 -9.20 -7.61
N ILE A 100 5.59 -8.70 -8.65
CA ILE A 100 6.69 -7.73 -8.51
C ILE A 100 6.25 -6.48 -7.73
N ALA A 101 5.09 -5.90 -8.07
CA ALA A 101 4.54 -4.73 -7.38
C ALA A 101 4.27 -5.01 -5.90
N ARG A 102 3.73 -6.19 -5.59
CA ARG A 102 3.51 -6.64 -4.21
C ARG A 102 4.84 -6.80 -3.49
N THR A 103 5.82 -7.45 -4.09
CA THR A 103 7.14 -7.67 -3.49
C THR A 103 7.80 -6.35 -3.15
N LEU A 104 7.89 -5.41 -4.11
CA LEU A 104 8.47 -4.09 -3.89
C LEU A 104 7.73 -3.30 -2.80
N TYR A 105 6.39 -3.36 -2.79
CA TYR A 105 5.58 -2.65 -1.79
C TYR A 105 5.80 -3.17 -0.36
N HIS A 106 5.99 -4.48 -0.19
CA HIS A 106 6.14 -5.11 1.12
C HIS A 106 7.60 -5.16 1.65
N ILE A 107 8.57 -4.56 0.95
CA ILE A 107 9.95 -4.51 1.45
C ILE A 107 9.98 -3.73 2.78
N LEU A 108 10.37 -4.43 3.86
CA LEU A 108 10.50 -3.87 5.19
C LEU A 108 11.94 -3.39 5.48
N PRO A 109 12.12 -2.38 6.35
CA PRO A 109 13.43 -2.02 6.86
C PRO A 109 13.92 -3.09 7.83
N GLU A 110 14.91 -3.87 7.41
CA GLU A 110 15.55 -4.88 8.26
C GLU A 110 17.07 -4.70 8.23
N PRO A 111 17.60 -3.55 8.69
CA PRO A 111 19.01 -3.19 8.54
C PRO A 111 19.97 -4.20 9.20
N ASN A 112 19.49 -4.93 10.22
CA ASN A 112 20.28 -5.96 10.90
C ASN A 112 20.40 -7.27 10.10
N LEU A 113 19.39 -7.60 9.29
CA LEU A 113 19.38 -8.83 8.47
C LEU A 113 19.91 -8.54 7.06
N TYR A 114 19.60 -7.37 6.51
CA TYR A 114 19.86 -7.00 5.12
C TYR A 114 20.43 -5.57 5.05
N PRO A 115 21.71 -5.37 5.39
CA PRO A 115 22.30 -4.03 5.53
C PRO A 115 22.41 -3.28 4.19
N ARG A 116 22.43 -3.99 3.05
CA ARG A 116 22.55 -3.40 1.71
C ARG A 116 21.21 -3.21 1.00
N ARG A 117 20.09 -3.55 1.65
CA ARG A 117 18.74 -3.47 1.08
C ARG A 117 18.37 -2.08 0.58
N GLU A 118 18.87 -1.03 1.20
CA GLU A 118 18.61 0.35 0.77
C GLU A 118 19.34 0.74 -0.51
N VAL A 119 20.37 0.00 -0.89
CA VAL A 119 21.11 0.23 -2.14
C VAL A 119 20.33 -0.34 -3.32
N PHE A 120 19.50 -1.37 -3.10
CA PHE A 120 18.68 -2.01 -4.14
C PHE A 120 17.87 -1.01 -4.93
N ARG A 121 17.88 -1.13 -6.27
CA ARG A 121 17.00 -0.40 -7.19
C ARG A 121 16.42 -1.35 -8.22
N CYS A 122 15.14 -1.14 -8.56
CA CYS A 122 14.44 -1.89 -9.58
C CYS A 122 13.99 -0.96 -10.71
N PHE A 123 14.43 -1.26 -11.92
CA PHE A 123 14.29 -0.43 -13.10
C PHE A 123 13.45 -1.13 -14.17
N PHE A 124 12.65 -0.38 -14.91
CA PHE A 124 11.70 -0.86 -15.90
C PHE A 124 11.88 -0.06 -17.19
N GLY A 125 12.40 -0.68 -18.24
CA GLY A 125 12.49 -0.13 -19.58
C GLY A 125 11.22 -0.42 -20.36
N VAL A 126 10.57 0.62 -20.87
CA VAL A 126 9.48 0.53 -21.85
C VAL A 126 9.93 1.06 -23.20
N THR A 127 9.38 0.50 -24.28
CA THR A 127 9.74 0.96 -25.62
C THR A 127 9.19 2.35 -25.91
N MET A 128 7.92 2.60 -25.54
CA MET A 128 7.20 3.86 -25.80
C MET A 128 6.71 4.54 -24.51
N PRO A 129 6.55 5.87 -24.49
CA PRO A 129 5.97 6.58 -23.36
C PRO A 129 4.47 6.31 -23.24
N PHE A 130 3.99 6.24 -22.01
CA PHE A 130 2.59 5.96 -21.69
C PHE A 130 2.11 6.82 -20.52
N ASP A 131 0.79 7.05 -20.45
CA ASP A 131 0.17 7.79 -19.34
C ASP A 131 -0.09 6.85 -18.15
N LEU A 132 0.34 7.28 -16.96
CA LEU A 132 0.12 6.53 -15.73
C LEU A 132 -1.36 6.51 -15.30
N ASN A 133 -2.18 7.45 -15.79
CA ASN A 133 -3.55 7.68 -15.33
C ASN A 133 -4.63 7.25 -16.34
N ALA A 134 -4.25 6.74 -17.52
CA ALA A 134 -5.21 6.34 -18.54
C ALA A 134 -5.93 5.02 -18.15
N PRO A 135 -7.26 4.88 -18.38
CA PRO A 135 -7.98 3.66 -18.05
C PRO A 135 -7.70 2.49 -19.02
N VAL A 136 -7.63 1.29 -18.43
CA VAL A 136 -7.68 -0.10 -18.95
C VAL A 136 -6.99 -0.37 -20.29
N GLY A 137 -5.87 -1.11 -20.21
CA GLY A 137 -4.97 -1.45 -21.32
C GLY A 137 -3.49 -1.26 -20.96
N LEU A 138 -3.20 -0.81 -19.74
CA LEU A 138 -1.85 -0.57 -19.25
C LEU A 138 -1.13 -1.88 -18.90
N PRO A 139 0.19 -1.96 -19.15
CA PRO A 139 0.99 -3.13 -18.78
C PRO A 139 1.27 -3.21 -17.27
N PHE A 140 0.95 -2.20 -16.46
CA PHE A 140 1.32 -2.15 -15.03
C PHE A 140 0.11 -2.02 -14.08
N PRO A 141 0.12 -2.71 -12.93
CA PRO A 141 -0.91 -2.58 -11.89
C PRO A 141 -0.99 -1.17 -11.29
N PRO A 142 -2.18 -0.67 -10.87
CA PRO A 142 -2.33 0.66 -10.29
C PRO A 142 -1.42 0.96 -9.09
N LEU A 143 -1.23 -0.02 -8.20
CA LEU A 143 -0.35 0.12 -7.04
C LEU A 143 1.10 0.43 -7.45
N PHE A 144 1.59 -0.26 -8.48
CA PHE A 144 2.94 -0.07 -9.02
C PHE A 144 3.10 1.35 -9.59
N MET A 145 2.07 1.81 -10.29
CA MET A 145 2.04 3.09 -10.97
C MET A 145 2.02 4.27 -10.01
N HIS A 146 1.34 4.15 -8.87
CA HIS A 146 1.34 5.18 -7.82
C HIS A 146 2.71 5.36 -7.15
N ALA A 147 3.51 4.30 -7.10
CA ALA A 147 4.83 4.30 -6.48
C ALA A 147 5.96 4.62 -7.49
N ALA A 148 5.72 4.47 -8.80
CA ALA A 148 6.76 4.57 -9.82
C ALA A 148 7.23 6.00 -10.09
N LEU A 149 8.51 6.12 -10.43
CA LEU A 149 9.15 7.33 -10.94
C LEU A 149 9.46 7.14 -12.42
N VAL A 150 8.90 7.99 -13.28
CA VAL A 150 9.22 7.98 -14.72
C VAL A 150 10.36 8.96 -14.99
N ALA A 151 11.48 8.46 -15.52
CA ALA A 151 12.72 9.19 -15.77
C ALA A 151 12.99 9.36 -17.28
N ARG A 152 13.02 10.61 -17.76
CA ARG A 152 13.15 11.06 -19.16
C ARG A 152 14.00 12.34 -19.30
N PRO A 153 14.85 12.52 -20.31
CA PRO A 153 15.59 13.77 -20.51
C PRO A 153 14.65 14.99 -20.62
N THR A 154 15.03 16.09 -19.98
CA THR A 154 14.28 17.36 -20.10
C THR A 154 14.59 17.95 -21.48
N ALA A 155 13.57 18.33 -22.25
CA ALA A 155 13.82 19.12 -23.46
C ALA A 155 14.59 20.39 -23.08
N ALA A 156 15.63 20.71 -23.83
CA ALA A 156 16.53 21.82 -23.54
C ALA A 156 15.73 23.12 -23.28
N GLN A 157 15.90 23.67 -22.08
CA GLN A 157 15.27 24.91 -21.56
C GLN A 157 13.76 24.84 -21.29
N GLY A 158 13.38 24.48 -20.05
CA GLY A 158 12.06 24.84 -19.52
C GLY A 158 11.48 23.87 -18.51
N SER A 159 11.64 24.20 -17.23
CA SER A 159 10.87 23.77 -16.06
C SER A 159 9.68 22.84 -16.34
N LYS A 160 9.86 21.54 -16.07
CA LYS A 160 9.03 20.71 -15.17
C LYS A 160 9.18 19.24 -15.51
N TRP A 161 9.72 18.51 -14.55
CA TRP A 161 9.34 17.12 -14.39
C TRP A 161 8.03 17.04 -13.67
N SER A 162 7.36 15.94 -13.88
CA SER A 162 6.14 15.62 -13.19
C SER A 162 6.24 14.18 -12.73
N ARG A 163 5.79 13.93 -11.51
CA ARG A 163 5.41 12.59 -11.06
C ARG A 163 4.20 12.05 -11.87
N ILE A 164 3.72 12.81 -12.86
CA ILE A 164 2.47 12.69 -13.63
C ILE A 164 2.62 13.47 -14.95
N MET A 165 2.79 12.82 -16.10
CA MET A 165 2.80 13.50 -17.41
C MET A 165 1.63 14.50 -17.53
N PRO A 166 1.83 15.70 -18.12
CA PRO A 166 0.77 16.69 -18.25
C PRO A 166 -0.23 16.22 -19.31
N ALA A 167 -1.36 15.70 -18.86
CA ALA A 167 -2.59 15.65 -19.63
C ALA A 167 -3.73 16.15 -18.72
N ASP A 168 -3.91 17.47 -18.74
CA ASP A 168 -5.14 18.21 -18.42
C ASP A 168 -6.06 17.64 -17.30
N LYS A 169 -5.65 17.88 -16.03
CA LYS A 169 -6.41 18.09 -14.77
C LYS A 169 -7.70 17.27 -14.42
N PRO A 170 -7.99 17.03 -13.11
CA PRO A 170 -7.09 16.81 -11.97
C PRO A 170 -7.59 15.72 -10.96
N LEU A 171 -6.75 14.74 -10.62
CA LEU A 171 -6.88 13.95 -9.38
C LEU A 171 -6.15 14.59 -8.18
N PHE A 172 -5.51 15.76 -8.38
CA PHE A 172 -4.63 16.41 -7.42
C PHE A 172 -5.03 17.85 -7.08
N SER A 173 -6.33 18.17 -7.06
CA SER A 173 -6.80 19.52 -6.68
C SER A 173 -6.28 19.96 -5.30
N ALA A 174 -6.18 19.03 -4.34
CA ALA A 174 -5.64 19.27 -3.01
C ALA A 174 -4.12 19.49 -2.97
N ALA A 175 -3.33 18.70 -3.72
CA ALA A 175 -1.89 18.88 -3.80
C ALA A 175 -1.53 20.16 -4.55
N VAL A 176 -2.24 20.48 -5.64
CA VAL A 176 -2.11 21.74 -6.38
C VAL A 176 -2.41 22.93 -5.46
N LEU A 177 -3.47 22.86 -4.64
CA LEU A 177 -3.77 23.89 -3.63
C LEU A 177 -2.66 24.01 -2.57
N LYS A 178 -2.09 22.89 -2.13
CA LYS A 178 -0.97 22.84 -1.17
C LYS A 178 0.28 23.51 -1.75
N HIS A 179 0.57 23.28 -3.04
CA HIS A 179 1.66 23.94 -3.75
C HIS A 179 1.39 25.42 -3.99
N GLN A 180 0.15 25.82 -4.30
CA GLN A 180 -0.25 27.22 -4.46
C GLN A 180 -0.06 28.01 -3.16
N LYS A 181 -0.54 27.47 -2.03
CA LYS A 181 -0.36 28.07 -0.70
C LYS A 181 1.11 28.23 -0.32
N ARG A 182 1.99 27.34 -0.77
CA ARG A 182 3.45 27.44 -0.52
C ARG A 182 4.12 28.55 -1.34
N ARG A 183 3.70 28.73 -2.60
CA ARG A 183 4.16 29.84 -3.46
C ARG A 183 3.71 31.20 -2.95
N GLU A 184 2.48 31.30 -2.44
CA GLU A 184 1.94 32.52 -1.84
C GLU A 184 2.74 32.97 -0.59
N VAL A 185 3.38 32.02 0.10
CA VAL A 185 4.24 32.27 1.27
C VAL A 185 5.72 32.51 0.88
N GLY A 186 6.04 32.53 -0.42
CA GLY A 186 7.40 32.76 -0.92
C GLY A 186 8.38 31.61 -0.69
N ARG A 187 7.87 30.41 -0.37
CA ARG A 187 8.66 29.18 -0.33
C ARG A 187 8.59 28.52 -1.70
N ASP A 188 9.53 28.85 -2.58
CA ASP A 188 9.66 28.16 -3.88
C ASP A 188 10.07 26.70 -3.61
N SER A 189 9.12 25.81 -3.84
CA SER A 189 9.07 24.44 -3.29
C SER A 189 9.50 23.36 -4.30
N ASP A 190 10.43 23.66 -5.20
CA ASP A 190 10.93 22.66 -6.16
C ASP A 190 12.46 22.46 -6.11
N SER A 191 13.20 23.19 -5.25
CA SER A 191 14.62 22.95 -4.97
C SER A 191 14.89 22.20 -3.65
N GLU A 192 13.88 22.06 -2.78
CA GLU A 192 14.03 21.38 -1.47
C GLU A 192 13.61 19.90 -1.49
N SER A 193 13.21 19.35 -2.65
CA SER A 193 12.88 17.94 -2.78
C SER A 193 14.02 17.07 -3.30
N ASP A 194 15.07 17.68 -3.86
CA ASP A 194 16.27 16.96 -4.26
C ASP A 194 17.20 16.84 -3.05
N LEU A 195 17.82 15.67 -2.88
CA LEU A 195 18.89 15.49 -1.90
C LEU A 195 20.11 16.32 -2.33
N GLU A 196 20.75 17.01 -1.39
CA GLU A 196 21.98 17.76 -1.67
C GLU A 196 23.10 16.79 -2.08
N GLU A 197 24.03 17.25 -2.92
CA GLU A 197 25.11 16.44 -3.52
C GLU A 197 26.00 15.73 -2.48
N THR A 198 25.98 16.18 -1.23
CA THR A 198 26.73 15.63 -0.10
C THR A 198 26.01 14.53 0.68
N ASP A 199 24.71 14.31 0.44
CA ASP A 199 23.93 13.31 1.16
C ASP A 199 24.20 11.92 0.57
N ARG A 200 25.24 11.26 1.09
CA ARG A 200 25.49 9.83 0.84
C ARG A 200 24.21 9.05 1.10
N ILE A 201 23.84 8.17 0.16
CA ILE A 201 22.75 7.19 0.26
C ILE A 201 22.98 6.38 1.54
N SER A 202 22.43 6.87 2.63
CA SER A 202 22.58 6.32 3.96
C SER A 202 21.20 6.44 4.59
N GLY A 203 20.59 5.33 5.00
CA GLY A 203 19.54 5.13 6.03
C GLY A 203 18.33 6.07 6.06
N VAL A 204 18.61 7.36 6.06
CA VAL A 204 17.76 8.53 6.15
C VAL A 204 16.72 8.59 5.02
N ILE A 205 17.05 8.12 3.81
CA ILE A 205 16.08 8.09 2.69
C ILE A 205 14.96 7.10 2.99
N PHE A 206 15.28 5.92 3.55
CA PHE A 206 14.28 4.92 3.93
C PHE A 206 13.37 5.44 5.06
N HIS A 207 13.95 6.08 6.08
CA HIS A 207 13.16 6.71 7.15
C HIS A 207 12.23 7.81 6.62
N ARG A 208 12.71 8.73 5.77
CA ARG A 208 11.85 9.80 5.21
C ARG A 208 10.82 9.27 4.19
N ALA A 209 11.13 8.21 3.44
CA ALA A 209 10.17 7.61 2.51
C ALA A 209 9.13 6.74 3.22
N ALA A 210 9.51 6.06 4.30
CA ALA A 210 8.57 5.42 5.21
C ALA A 210 7.69 6.47 5.92
N GLU A 211 8.25 7.59 6.40
CA GLU A 211 7.49 8.73 6.93
C GLU A 211 6.56 9.37 5.89
N ARG A 212 7.00 9.52 4.63
CA ARG A 212 6.15 10.04 3.54
C ARG A 212 5.08 9.05 3.07
N ASN A 213 5.31 7.74 3.18
CA ASN A 213 4.24 6.74 2.98
C ASN A 213 3.29 6.73 4.18
N CYS A 214 3.78 6.97 5.39
CA CYS A 214 2.93 7.30 6.52
C CYS A 214 2.07 8.52 6.20
N ASP A 215 2.53 9.54 5.45
CA ASP A 215 1.68 10.69 5.08
C ASP A 215 0.48 10.30 4.15
N ILE A 216 0.60 9.23 3.35
CA ILE A 216 -0.51 8.67 2.55
C ILE A 216 -1.43 7.82 3.44
N GLU A 217 -0.87 7.12 4.43
CA GLU A 217 -1.62 6.47 5.52
C GLU A 217 -2.15 7.44 6.60
N GLN A 218 -1.75 8.71 6.56
CA GLN A 218 -2.21 9.83 7.42
C GLN A 218 -3.26 10.69 6.72
N SER A 219 -3.94 10.18 5.70
CA SER A 219 -5.29 10.70 5.43
C SER A 219 -6.06 10.62 6.75
N THR A 220 -6.71 11.70 7.17
CA THR A 220 -7.45 11.76 8.45
C THR A 220 -8.38 10.56 8.61
N VAL A 221 -8.97 10.09 7.50
CA VAL A 221 -9.82 8.90 7.43
C VAL A 221 -9.07 7.59 7.69
N THR A 222 -7.82 7.47 7.23
CA THR A 222 -7.01 6.25 7.36
C THR A 222 -6.36 6.17 8.76
N LEU A 223 -5.94 7.32 9.31
CA LEU A 223 -5.48 7.43 10.69
C LEU A 223 -6.62 7.20 11.68
N ALA A 224 -7.79 7.82 11.48
CA ALA A 224 -8.96 7.60 12.33
C ALA A 224 -9.41 6.13 12.30
N ARG A 225 -9.33 5.47 11.14
CA ARG A 225 -9.57 4.02 11.02
C ARG A 225 -8.55 3.20 11.81
N HIS A 226 -7.26 3.53 11.73
CA HIS A 226 -6.22 2.83 12.49
C HIS A 226 -6.41 3.03 14.01
N GLN A 227 -6.69 4.27 14.43
CA GLN A 227 -7.00 4.61 15.81
C GLN A 227 -8.27 3.89 16.30
N MET A 228 -9.30 3.76 15.46
CA MET A 228 -10.50 2.98 15.77
C MET A 228 -10.18 1.50 15.99
N VAL A 229 -9.40 0.88 15.10
CA VAL A 229 -8.98 -0.54 15.26
C VAL A 229 -8.16 -0.71 16.54
N LYS A 230 -7.26 0.23 16.84
CA LYS A 230 -6.49 0.23 18.08
C LYS A 230 -7.40 0.34 19.31
N ALA A 231 -8.36 1.26 19.30
CA ALA A 231 -9.33 1.44 20.38
C ALA A 231 -10.15 0.17 20.63
N ILE A 232 -10.57 -0.51 19.55
CA ILE A 232 -11.32 -1.77 19.65
C ILE A 232 -10.46 -2.83 20.33
N ASN A 233 -9.22 -3.02 19.87
CA ASN A 233 -8.31 -4.03 20.40
C ASN A 233 -7.91 -3.78 21.85
N GLU A 234 -7.72 -2.52 22.24
CA GLU A 234 -7.37 -2.11 23.61
C GLU A 234 -8.60 -1.96 24.53
N GLN A 235 -9.82 -2.09 23.98
CA GLN A 235 -11.09 -1.85 24.68
C GLN A 235 -11.18 -0.44 25.31
N ASP A 236 -10.63 0.57 24.62
CA ASP A 236 -10.58 1.97 25.06
C ASP A 236 -11.88 2.72 24.69
N ASP A 237 -12.85 2.67 25.61
CA ASP A 237 -14.15 3.35 25.50
C ASP A 237 -14.01 4.90 25.34
N PRO A 238 -13.21 5.62 26.15
CA PRO A 238 -13.00 7.06 25.98
C PRO A 238 -12.52 7.43 24.58
N LEU A 239 -11.52 6.73 24.06
CA LEU A 239 -10.96 7.02 22.75
C LEU A 239 -11.97 6.73 21.64
N MET A 240 -12.72 5.62 21.74
CA MET A 240 -13.77 5.28 20.77
C MET A 240 -14.89 6.34 20.74
N ARG A 241 -15.36 6.81 21.89
CA ARG A 241 -16.38 7.87 21.96
C ARG A 241 -15.86 9.18 21.35
N SER A 242 -14.61 9.54 21.65
CA SER A 242 -13.97 10.72 21.06
C SER A 242 -13.92 10.63 19.52
N LEU A 243 -13.56 9.47 18.97
CA LEU A 243 -13.48 9.26 17.52
C LEU A 243 -14.85 9.32 16.82
N VAL A 244 -15.91 8.81 17.44
CA VAL A 244 -17.26 8.88 16.85
C VAL A 244 -17.83 10.29 16.94
N SER A 245 -17.61 10.98 18.07
CA SER A 245 -18.08 12.36 18.28
C SER A 245 -17.37 13.40 17.40
N SER A 246 -16.14 13.15 16.97
CA SER A 246 -15.45 14.02 15.99
C SER A 246 -16.05 13.91 14.59
N GLY A 247 -16.85 12.88 14.31
CA GLY A 247 -17.42 12.62 12.99
C GLY A 247 -16.41 12.09 11.97
N GLU A 248 -15.18 11.78 12.40
CA GLU A 248 -14.12 11.27 11.53
C GLU A 248 -14.26 9.76 11.27
N VAL A 249 -15.08 9.08 12.06
CA VAL A 249 -15.30 7.63 12.00
C VAL A 249 -16.75 7.30 11.68
N ASP A 250 -16.94 6.47 10.66
CA ASP A 250 -18.23 5.90 10.26
C ASP A 250 -18.30 4.42 10.68
N LEU A 251 -19.20 4.11 11.61
CA LEU A 251 -19.38 2.76 12.16
C LEU A 251 -20.00 1.77 11.16
N SER A 252 -20.58 2.25 10.05
CA SER A 252 -21.06 1.39 8.97
C SER A 252 -19.93 0.95 8.03
N ARG A 253 -18.79 1.65 8.06
CA ARG A 253 -17.71 1.44 7.10
C ARG A 253 -16.89 0.21 7.47
N LYS A 254 -16.81 -0.73 6.53
CA LYS A 254 -16.09 -1.99 6.70
C LYS A 254 -14.60 -1.77 6.95
N LEU A 255 -14.04 -2.43 7.96
CA LEU A 255 -12.64 -2.57 8.33
C LEU A 255 -11.85 -3.43 7.32
N LYS A 256 -10.56 -3.69 7.60
CA LYS A 256 -9.79 -4.68 6.83
C LYS A 256 -10.54 -6.03 6.95
N GLU A 257 -10.51 -6.84 5.90
CA GLU A 257 -11.25 -8.12 5.79
C GLU A 257 -12.78 -8.00 5.54
N GLY A 258 -13.31 -6.81 5.24
CA GLY A 258 -14.72 -6.65 4.85
C GLY A 258 -15.73 -6.73 6.01
N MET A 259 -15.25 -6.64 7.25
CA MET A 259 -16.09 -6.68 8.46
C MET A 259 -16.48 -5.28 8.95
N THR A 260 -17.67 -5.08 9.49
CA THR A 260 -17.98 -3.86 10.27
C THR A 260 -17.18 -3.83 11.59
N PRO A 261 -17.02 -2.66 12.24
CA PRO A 261 -16.34 -2.55 13.53
C PRO A 261 -16.92 -3.51 14.60
N VAL A 262 -18.24 -3.67 14.65
CA VAL A 262 -18.91 -4.61 15.56
C VAL A 262 -18.55 -6.06 15.21
N GLN A 263 -18.63 -6.44 13.94
CA GLN A 263 -18.25 -7.79 13.50
C GLN A 263 -16.79 -8.12 13.83
N TYR A 264 -15.87 -7.16 13.64
CA TYR A 264 -14.47 -7.33 14.01
C TYR A 264 -14.30 -7.55 15.52
N ALA A 265 -15.00 -6.77 16.35
CA ALA A 265 -14.97 -6.93 17.80
C ALA A 265 -15.59 -8.27 18.26
N CYS A 266 -16.69 -8.71 17.63
CA CYS A 266 -17.30 -10.03 17.86
C CYS A 266 -16.35 -11.17 17.51
N CYS A 267 -15.69 -11.10 16.33
CA CYS A 267 -14.72 -12.12 15.89
C CYS A 267 -13.51 -12.24 16.83
N LYS A 268 -13.17 -11.16 17.53
CA LYS A 268 -12.09 -11.13 18.54
C LYS A 268 -12.58 -11.38 19.97
N GLN A 269 -13.87 -11.64 20.17
CA GLN A 269 -14.50 -11.82 21.49
C GLN A 269 -14.24 -10.63 22.45
N LEU A 270 -14.25 -9.41 21.91
CA LEU A 270 -13.98 -8.18 22.67
C LEU A 270 -15.29 -7.57 23.19
N THR A 271 -15.91 -8.23 24.16
CA THR A 271 -17.27 -7.93 24.66
C THR A 271 -17.46 -6.47 25.11
N LYS A 272 -16.45 -5.86 25.75
CA LYS A 272 -16.52 -4.43 26.14
C LYS A 272 -16.57 -3.50 24.92
N SER A 273 -15.73 -3.76 23.91
CA SER A 273 -15.72 -2.98 22.67
C SER A 273 -17.03 -3.13 21.90
N VAL A 274 -17.63 -4.32 21.89
CA VAL A 274 -18.95 -4.56 21.29
C VAL A 274 -20.01 -3.71 21.99
N ARG A 275 -20.05 -3.72 23.34
CA ARG A 275 -20.97 -2.88 24.13
C ARG A 275 -20.80 -1.39 23.80
N THR A 276 -19.56 -0.90 23.72
CA THR A 276 -19.29 0.49 23.36
C THR A 276 -19.79 0.82 21.96
N LEU A 277 -19.46 0.00 20.95
CA LEU A 277 -19.84 0.24 19.56
C LEU A 277 -21.36 0.24 19.37
N LEU A 278 -22.08 -0.68 20.01
CA LEU A 278 -23.55 -0.72 19.98
C LEU A 278 -24.15 0.51 20.67
N SER A 279 -23.58 0.94 21.81
CA SER A 279 -24.00 2.18 22.48
C SER A 279 -23.78 3.45 21.64
N LEU A 280 -22.88 3.38 20.65
CA LEU A 280 -22.57 4.46 19.71
C LEU A 280 -23.39 4.37 18.41
N GLY A 281 -24.35 3.45 18.32
CA GLY A 281 -25.27 3.34 17.19
C GLY A 281 -24.75 2.49 16.03
N ALA A 282 -23.77 1.62 16.26
CA ALA A 282 -23.40 0.63 15.25
C ALA A 282 -24.54 -0.37 15.01
N ASP A 283 -24.73 -0.78 13.75
CA ASP A 283 -25.77 -1.73 13.35
C ASP A 283 -25.44 -3.16 13.88
N PRO A 284 -26.30 -3.74 14.75
CA PRO A 284 -26.09 -5.07 15.30
C PRO A 284 -26.42 -6.21 14.32
N ASP A 285 -27.10 -5.92 13.20
CA ASP A 285 -27.64 -6.93 12.29
C ASP A 285 -26.96 -6.96 10.91
N ALA A 286 -26.05 -6.02 10.64
CA ALA A 286 -25.34 -5.93 9.38
C ALA A 286 -24.70 -7.28 9.01
N PRO A 287 -24.98 -7.87 7.82
CA PRO A 287 -24.41 -9.15 7.43
C PRO A 287 -22.91 -9.01 7.10
N ARG A 288 -22.11 -9.98 7.50
CA ARG A 288 -20.69 -10.04 7.13
C ARG A 288 -20.54 -10.25 5.62
N GLU A 289 -19.62 -9.55 4.98
CA GLU A 289 -19.47 -9.59 3.52
C GLU A 289 -19.00 -10.95 2.99
N SER A 290 -18.19 -11.66 3.75
CA SER A 290 -17.56 -12.92 3.29
C SER A 290 -18.55 -14.08 3.18
N ASP A 291 -19.50 -14.19 4.11
CA ASP A 291 -20.41 -15.34 4.22
C ASP A 291 -21.86 -14.95 4.53
N GLY A 292 -22.16 -13.68 4.74
CA GLY A 292 -23.49 -13.20 5.11
C GLY A 292 -23.84 -13.36 6.59
N ARG A 293 -22.88 -13.77 7.43
CA ARG A 293 -23.12 -14.07 8.86
C ARG A 293 -23.42 -12.80 9.67
N PRO A 294 -24.59 -12.69 10.33
CA PRO A 294 -24.88 -11.58 11.23
C PRO A 294 -24.05 -11.66 12.52
N PRO A 295 -23.78 -10.53 13.22
CA PRO A 295 -23.02 -10.49 14.47
C PRO A 295 -23.57 -11.43 15.55
N LEU A 296 -24.90 -11.57 15.67
CA LEU A 296 -25.54 -12.48 16.61
C LEU A 296 -25.10 -13.94 16.44
N PHE A 297 -24.84 -14.37 15.20
CA PHE A 297 -24.36 -15.72 14.93
C PHE A 297 -22.87 -15.88 15.22
N MET A 298 -22.14 -14.83 15.62
CA MET A 298 -20.73 -14.91 16.00
C MET A 298 -20.53 -15.17 17.51
N SER A 299 -21.58 -15.06 18.32
CA SER A 299 -21.55 -15.32 19.77
C SER A 299 -21.96 -16.77 20.11
N ILE A 300 -21.49 -17.73 19.32
CA ILE A 300 -21.93 -19.14 19.34
C ILE A 300 -21.74 -19.78 20.72
N ASP A 301 -20.58 -19.51 21.33
CA ASP A 301 -20.07 -20.11 22.56
C ASP A 301 -19.79 -19.06 23.66
N ASP A 302 -20.12 -17.80 23.40
CA ASP A 302 -19.88 -16.68 24.32
C ASP A 302 -21.21 -16.08 24.80
N MET A 303 -21.63 -16.53 25.98
CA MET A 303 -22.85 -16.06 26.66
C MET A 303 -22.80 -14.55 26.97
N GLU A 304 -21.63 -13.99 27.29
CA GLU A 304 -21.52 -12.57 27.63
C GLU A 304 -21.68 -11.72 26.37
N LEU A 305 -21.03 -12.13 25.27
CA LEU A 305 -21.17 -11.49 23.97
C LEU A 305 -22.61 -11.60 23.44
N ALA A 306 -23.25 -12.76 23.60
CA ALA A 306 -24.64 -12.98 23.22
C ALA A 306 -25.58 -11.99 23.94
N LYS A 307 -25.43 -11.85 25.26
CA LYS A 307 -26.20 -10.87 26.06
C LYS A 307 -25.97 -9.44 25.57
N VAL A 308 -24.73 -9.05 25.33
CA VAL A 308 -24.41 -7.69 24.86
C VAL A 308 -25.03 -7.40 23.49
N LEU A 309 -25.04 -8.36 22.58
CA LEU A 309 -25.65 -8.20 21.26
C LEU A 309 -27.17 -8.07 21.36
N VAL A 310 -27.83 -8.89 22.19
CA VAL A 310 -29.28 -8.81 22.43
C VAL A 310 -29.65 -7.49 23.12
N GLU A 311 -28.92 -7.09 24.16
CA GLU A 311 -29.07 -5.77 24.82
C GLU A 311 -28.87 -4.61 23.84
N GLY A 312 -27.99 -4.77 22.85
CA GLY A 312 -27.72 -3.79 21.80
C GLY A 312 -28.70 -3.82 20.62
N GLY A 313 -29.77 -4.61 20.70
CA GLY A 313 -30.86 -4.62 19.72
C GLY A 313 -30.67 -5.58 18.55
N ALA A 314 -29.79 -6.58 18.66
CA ALA A 314 -29.65 -7.62 17.65
C ALA A 314 -30.96 -8.39 17.45
N ASN A 315 -31.33 -8.63 16.20
CA ASN A 315 -32.57 -9.28 15.83
C ASN A 315 -32.50 -10.80 16.06
N LEU A 316 -33.15 -11.27 17.12
CA LEU A 316 -33.28 -12.69 17.46
C LEU A 316 -34.04 -13.52 16.40
N PHE A 317 -34.81 -12.89 15.51
CA PHE A 317 -35.54 -13.55 14.42
C PHE A 317 -34.71 -13.68 13.13
N SER A 318 -33.50 -13.11 13.11
CA SER A 318 -32.59 -13.25 11.98
C SER A 318 -32.26 -14.73 11.71
N LYS A 319 -32.06 -15.03 10.42
CA LYS A 319 -31.71 -16.38 9.98
C LYS A 319 -30.37 -16.35 9.26
N PHE A 320 -29.54 -17.33 9.56
CA PHE A 320 -28.30 -17.61 8.87
C PHE A 320 -28.30 -19.08 8.46
N GLU A 321 -28.01 -19.36 7.19
CA GLU A 321 -28.08 -20.71 6.60
C GLU A 321 -29.44 -21.42 6.79
N GLY A 322 -30.52 -20.65 6.92
CA GLY A 322 -31.87 -21.16 7.17
C GLY A 322 -32.19 -21.48 8.63
N TYR A 323 -31.19 -21.46 9.51
CA TYR A 323 -31.34 -21.62 10.95
C TYR A 323 -31.55 -20.27 11.63
N ARG A 324 -32.34 -20.24 12.70
CA ARG A 324 -32.41 -19.09 13.63
C ARG A 324 -31.32 -19.21 14.68
N ALA A 325 -30.99 -18.09 15.34
CA ALA A 325 -29.99 -18.06 16.42
C ALA A 325 -30.30 -19.07 17.55
N ASP A 326 -31.57 -19.29 17.91
CA ASP A 326 -31.96 -20.26 18.95
C ASP A 326 -31.87 -21.74 18.51
N SER A 327 -31.67 -22.00 17.21
CA SER A 327 -31.78 -23.33 16.60
C SER A 327 -30.56 -23.74 15.75
N HIS A 328 -29.53 -22.89 15.70
CA HIS A 328 -28.35 -23.11 14.90
C HIS A 328 -27.52 -24.27 15.49
N PRO A 329 -27.07 -25.24 14.68
CA PRO A 329 -26.39 -26.45 15.18
C PRO A 329 -25.07 -26.13 15.90
N ASP A 330 -24.40 -25.05 15.51
CA ASP A 330 -23.13 -24.65 16.13
C ASP A 330 -23.31 -24.04 17.53
N ASN A 331 -24.48 -23.47 17.85
CA ASN A 331 -24.66 -22.69 19.08
C ASN A 331 -24.60 -23.58 20.32
N ALA A 332 -23.87 -23.10 21.32
CA ALA A 332 -23.81 -23.76 22.61
C ALA A 332 -25.22 -23.83 23.23
N PRO A 333 -25.57 -24.94 23.90
CA PRO A 333 -26.95 -25.20 24.33
C PRO A 333 -27.47 -24.18 25.34
N ASP A 334 -26.57 -23.61 26.14
CA ASP A 334 -26.85 -22.52 27.08
C ASP A 334 -27.17 -21.21 26.34
N VAL A 335 -26.35 -20.83 25.35
CA VAL A 335 -26.56 -19.63 24.52
C VAL A 335 -27.86 -19.75 23.71
N ALA A 336 -28.13 -20.92 23.13
CA ALA A 336 -29.36 -21.19 22.40
C ALA A 336 -30.60 -21.11 23.32
N ALA A 337 -30.51 -21.64 24.55
CA ALA A 337 -31.57 -21.53 25.55
C ALA A 337 -31.83 -20.07 25.94
N TYR A 338 -30.77 -19.27 26.10
CA TYR A 338 -30.88 -17.83 26.37
C TYR A 338 -31.61 -17.10 25.23
N PHE A 339 -31.24 -17.33 23.97
CA PHE A 339 -31.95 -16.74 22.83
C PHE A 339 -33.42 -17.15 22.75
N ALA A 340 -33.72 -18.42 23.08
CA ALA A 340 -35.09 -18.93 23.10
C ALA A 340 -35.94 -18.29 24.22
N GLU A 341 -35.32 -17.96 25.36
CA GLU A 341 -35.98 -17.27 26.48
C GLU A 341 -36.24 -15.81 26.13
N GLU A 342 -35.22 -15.05 25.72
CA GLU A 342 -35.35 -13.63 25.37
C GLU A 342 -36.36 -13.40 24.25
N ARG A 343 -36.43 -14.31 23.27
CA ARG A 343 -37.41 -14.27 22.18
C ARG A 343 -38.86 -14.39 22.67
N GLN A 344 -39.12 -14.96 23.84
CA GLN A 344 -40.50 -15.01 24.38
C GLN A 344 -40.99 -13.66 24.87
N TRP A 345 -40.06 -12.74 25.15
CA TRP A 345 -40.33 -11.43 25.74
C TRP A 345 -40.24 -10.28 24.73
N MET A 346 -39.75 -10.52 23.50
CA MET A 346 -39.68 -9.57 22.38
C MET A 346 -40.85 -9.74 21.40
#